data_AF-A0A1N6B499-F1
#
_entry.id   AF-A0A1N6B499-F1
#
_cell.length_a   1.000
_cell.length_b   1.000
_cell.length_c   1.000
_cell.angle_alpha   90.00
_cell.angle_beta   90.00
_cell.angle_gamma   90.00
#
_symmetry.space_group_name_H-M   'P 1'
#
loop_
_entity.id
_entity.type
_entity.pdbx_description
1 polymer ?
#
loop_
_entity_poly.entity_id
_entity_poly.type
_entity_poly.pdbx_seq_one_letter_code
_entity_poly.pdbx_strand_id
1 'polypeptide(L)'
;MSSDDLERRYRRLLAVYPWEHRRAYEDEMLAVLVAGTRPGQRRPAPGDVLNLVGAGLRARLRVGARGFTESAWADAAAVTGLLVGLVLLALSAKSLLDQLIRNPGLPPGFGPGSTDLVDWLRVAGWAIVCTAALAGWRWLAAGPAWAGVIGWGVLVAPHASDNLTYVVDTMPQFALAVVAAAALTVPTPRHRLLALLGVRRLVTLLLAPAAAVALLEVNRVTRPGFDPDGGVSYQVFYGLEASSELVLWLYIAGLAAVALAMLVALVTLAPGVRRRIVVMLLPVAALALVIDSALAGWATSTMHMGHTIPLVPAQWAMLILVPPVTFLAGTLLVRRREETLHMVAIGRAADRERPAGQ
;
A
#
# COMPACT_ATOMS: atom_id res chain seq x y z
N MET A 1 2.37 -25.90 47.00
CA MET A 1 1.91 -24.97 45.94
C MET A 1 0.40 -25.05 45.93
N SER A 2 -0.26 -23.99 46.40
CA SER A 2 -1.72 -23.94 46.57
C SER A 2 -2.43 -23.71 45.24
N SER A 3 -3.74 -23.94 45.21
CA SER A 3 -4.63 -23.60 44.09
C SER A 3 -4.43 -22.15 43.59
N ASP A 4 -4.11 -21.24 44.52
CA ASP A 4 -3.88 -19.81 44.24
C ASP A 4 -2.69 -19.54 43.29
N ASP A 5 -1.68 -20.41 43.27
CA ASP A 5 -0.56 -20.29 42.33
C ASP A 5 -0.97 -20.61 40.89
N LEU A 6 -1.91 -21.54 40.72
CA LEU A 6 -2.42 -21.92 39.40
C LEU A 6 -3.36 -20.82 38.86
N GLU A 7 -4.25 -20.29 39.71
CA GLU A 7 -5.12 -19.16 39.36
C GLU A 7 -4.34 -17.93 38.94
N ARG A 8 -3.28 -17.57 39.69
CA ARG A 8 -2.41 -16.44 39.33
C ARG A 8 -1.74 -16.63 37.97
N ARG A 9 -1.37 -17.88 37.61
CA ARG A 9 -0.81 -18.19 36.29
C ARG A 9 -1.88 -18.07 35.19
N TYR A 10 -3.10 -18.53 35.42
CA TYR A 10 -4.21 -18.34 34.48
C TYR A 10 -4.58 -16.86 34.29
N ARG A 11 -4.62 -16.05 35.35
CA ARG A 11 -4.82 -14.58 35.23
C ARG A 11 -3.74 -13.91 34.38
N ARG A 12 -2.47 -14.30 34.53
CA ARG A 12 -1.38 -13.82 33.65
C ARG A 12 -1.59 -14.20 32.19
N LEU A 13 -2.08 -15.41 31.91
CA LEU A 13 -2.40 -15.83 30.55
C LEU A 13 -3.61 -15.08 29.99
N LEU A 14 -4.63 -14.83 30.81
CA LEU A 14 -5.81 -14.06 30.43
C LEU A 14 -5.46 -12.61 30.09
N ALA A 15 -4.34 -12.05 30.58
CA ALA A 15 -3.87 -10.72 30.18
C ALA A 15 -3.67 -10.54 28.66
N VAL A 16 -3.54 -11.65 27.90
CA VAL A 16 -3.53 -11.64 26.43
C VAL A 16 -4.89 -11.20 25.84
N TYR A 17 -6.00 -11.29 26.57
CA TYR A 17 -7.29 -10.79 26.10
C TYR A 17 -7.39 -9.25 26.15
N PRO A 18 -8.25 -8.64 25.31
CA PRO A 18 -8.57 -7.21 25.39
C PRO A 18 -9.07 -6.82 26.79
N TRP A 19 -8.74 -5.61 27.26
CA TRP A 19 -9.17 -5.10 28.57
C TRP A 19 -10.68 -5.17 28.78
N GLU A 20 -11.47 -4.74 27.79
CA GLU A 20 -12.93 -4.75 27.85
C GLU A 20 -13.50 -6.16 28.01
N HIS A 21 -12.91 -7.14 27.31
CA HIS A 21 -13.33 -8.53 27.39
C HIS A 21 -12.96 -9.15 28.75
N ARG A 22 -11.77 -8.84 29.26
CA ARG A 22 -11.37 -9.26 30.62
C ARG A 22 -12.29 -8.68 31.68
N ARG A 23 -12.59 -7.38 31.62
CA ARG A 23 -13.45 -6.72 32.61
C ARG A 23 -14.84 -7.36 32.71
N ALA A 24 -15.35 -7.92 31.61
CA ALA A 24 -16.68 -8.53 31.57
C ALA A 24 -16.67 -10.04 31.88
N TYR A 25 -15.63 -10.78 31.48
CA TYR A 25 -15.66 -12.25 31.47
C TYR A 25 -14.46 -12.92 32.19
N GLU A 26 -13.51 -12.17 32.75
CA GLU A 26 -12.29 -12.75 33.35
C GLU A 26 -12.61 -13.77 34.44
N ASP A 27 -13.53 -13.45 35.36
CA ASP A 27 -13.87 -14.33 36.48
C ASP A 27 -14.59 -15.61 36.03
N GLU A 28 -15.47 -15.50 35.02
CA GLU A 28 -16.16 -16.65 34.44
C GLU A 28 -15.19 -17.57 33.69
N MET A 29 -14.29 -17.00 32.88
CA MET A 29 -13.24 -17.74 32.20
C MET A 29 -12.29 -18.42 33.19
N LEU A 30 -11.91 -17.73 34.27
CA LEU A 30 -11.06 -18.29 35.31
C LEU A 30 -11.75 -19.48 36.00
N ALA A 31 -13.04 -19.34 36.36
CA ALA A 31 -13.80 -20.39 37.00
C ALA A 31 -13.87 -21.66 36.13
N VAL A 32 -14.11 -21.51 34.82
CA VAL A 32 -14.12 -22.62 33.87
C VAL A 32 -12.75 -23.29 33.76
N LEU A 33 -11.68 -22.50 33.69
CA LEU A 33 -10.31 -23.02 33.60
C LEU A 33 -9.88 -23.77 34.87
N VAL A 34 -10.26 -23.29 36.05
CA VAL A 34 -9.97 -23.94 37.33
C VAL A 34 -10.81 -25.22 37.48
N ALA A 35 -12.10 -25.19 37.13
CA ALA A 35 -12.97 -26.35 37.19
C ALA A 35 -12.51 -27.50 36.26
N GLY A 36 -11.86 -27.18 35.15
CA GLY A 36 -11.30 -28.16 34.21
C GLY A 36 -9.95 -28.76 34.61
N THR A 37 -9.35 -28.34 35.72
CA THR A 37 -8.01 -28.80 36.11
C THR A 37 -8.00 -30.17 36.78
N ARG A 38 -6.94 -30.95 36.53
CA ARG A 38 -6.78 -32.27 37.15
C ARG A 38 -6.38 -32.13 38.63
N PRO A 39 -6.81 -33.04 39.51
CA PRO A 39 -6.36 -33.06 40.91
C PRO A 39 -4.82 -33.04 41.01
N GLY A 40 -4.28 -32.07 41.75
CA GLY A 40 -2.83 -31.91 41.93
C GLY A 40 -2.09 -31.18 40.80
N GLN A 41 -2.80 -30.67 39.79
CA GLN A 41 -2.19 -29.87 38.73
C GLN A 41 -1.63 -28.54 39.27
N ARG A 42 -0.32 -28.33 39.10
CA ARG A 42 0.38 -27.12 39.60
C ARG A 42 0.74 -26.10 38.52
N ARG A 43 0.55 -26.47 37.24
CA ARG A 43 0.85 -25.63 36.07
C ARG A 43 -0.27 -25.76 35.03
N PRO A 44 -0.59 -24.69 34.28
CA PRO A 44 -1.50 -24.77 33.14
C PRO A 44 -1.06 -25.84 32.16
N ALA A 45 -2.00 -26.59 31.58
CA ALA A 45 -1.63 -27.54 30.54
C ALA A 45 -1.15 -26.77 29.29
N PRO A 46 -0.18 -27.29 28.54
CA PRO A 46 0.33 -26.61 27.35
C PRO A 46 -0.77 -26.36 26.30
N GLY A 47 -1.76 -27.27 26.20
CA GLY A 47 -2.95 -27.08 25.37
C GLY A 47 -3.80 -25.87 25.78
N ASP A 48 -4.02 -25.68 27.09
CA ASP A 48 -4.78 -24.54 27.62
C ASP A 48 -4.04 -23.23 27.38
N VAL A 49 -2.71 -23.23 27.52
CA VAL A 49 -1.86 -22.07 27.21
C VAL A 49 -1.99 -21.68 25.74
N LEU A 50 -1.82 -22.64 24.82
CA LEU A 50 -1.92 -22.38 23.38
C LEU A 50 -3.32 -21.91 22.98
N ASN A 51 -4.36 -22.52 23.56
CA ASN A 51 -5.73 -22.12 23.30
C ASN A 51 -6.02 -20.71 23.83
N LEU A 52 -5.63 -20.39 25.06
CA LEU A 52 -5.84 -19.05 25.66
C LEU A 52 -5.06 -17.97 24.94
N VAL A 53 -3.80 -18.22 24.59
CA VAL A 53 -2.97 -17.27 23.84
C VAL A 53 -3.54 -17.08 22.44
N GLY A 54 -3.88 -18.17 21.74
CA GLY A 54 -4.46 -18.11 20.40
C GLY A 54 -5.82 -17.41 20.37
N ALA A 55 -6.71 -17.72 21.32
CA ALA A 55 -8.02 -17.10 21.42
C ALA A 55 -7.94 -15.63 21.89
N GLY A 56 -7.05 -15.30 22.82
CA GLY A 56 -6.80 -13.93 23.25
C GLY A 56 -6.20 -13.07 22.13
N LEU A 57 -5.22 -13.59 21.38
CA LEU A 57 -4.68 -12.95 20.18
C LEU A 57 -5.77 -12.77 19.12
N ARG A 58 -6.58 -13.80 18.85
CA ARG A 58 -7.71 -13.71 17.91
C ARG A 58 -8.74 -12.67 18.36
N ALA A 59 -9.03 -12.59 19.66
CA ALA A 59 -9.93 -11.58 20.22
C ALA A 59 -9.37 -10.17 20.05
N ARG A 60 -8.07 -9.96 20.31
CA ARG A 60 -7.39 -8.68 20.04
C ARG A 60 -7.39 -8.32 18.57
N LEU A 61 -7.08 -9.28 17.70
CA LEU A 61 -7.14 -9.10 16.25
C LEU A 61 -8.56 -8.77 15.79
N ARG A 62 -9.59 -9.39 16.36
CA ARG A 62 -11.00 -9.12 16.02
C ARG A 62 -11.46 -7.74 16.49
N VAL A 63 -11.04 -7.30 17.68
CA VAL A 63 -11.30 -5.94 18.17
C VAL A 63 -10.58 -4.92 17.31
N GLY A 64 -9.32 -5.17 16.93
CA GLY A 64 -8.59 -4.35 15.95
C GLY A 64 -9.26 -4.33 14.58
N ALA A 65 -9.69 -5.49 14.08
CA ALA A 65 -10.36 -5.66 12.79
C ALA A 65 -11.72 -4.95 12.72
N ARG A 66 -12.46 -4.87 13.84
CA ARG A 66 -13.71 -4.09 13.89
C ARG A 66 -13.49 -2.61 13.61
N GLY A 67 -12.36 -2.05 14.06
CA GLY A 67 -11.96 -0.69 13.69
C GLY A 67 -11.76 -0.52 12.18
N PHE A 68 -11.24 -1.54 11.49
CA PHE A 68 -11.10 -1.53 10.02
C PHE A 68 -12.42 -1.76 9.25
N THR A 69 -13.48 -2.22 9.93
CA THR A 69 -14.83 -2.33 9.33
C THR A 69 -15.66 -1.05 9.51
N GLU A 70 -15.12 -0.03 10.17
CA GLU A 70 -15.73 1.29 10.18
C GLU A 70 -15.91 1.80 8.75
N SER A 71 -17.02 2.48 8.51
CA SER A 71 -17.38 2.91 7.17
C SER A 71 -16.32 3.82 6.52
N ALA A 72 -15.54 4.56 7.31
CA ALA A 72 -14.42 5.39 6.83
C ALA A 72 -13.21 4.58 6.32
N TRP A 73 -12.92 3.41 6.91
CA TRP A 73 -11.86 2.51 6.43
C TRP A 73 -12.27 1.79 5.15
N ALA A 74 -13.53 1.37 5.06
CA ALA A 74 -14.09 0.82 3.83
C ALA A 74 -14.06 1.87 2.70
N ASP A 75 -14.45 3.11 2.98
CA ASP A 75 -14.43 4.22 2.01
C ASP A 75 -13.02 4.54 1.53
N ALA A 76 -12.05 4.60 2.47
CA ALA A 76 -10.65 4.79 2.14
C ALA A 76 -10.08 3.63 1.32
N ALA A 77 -10.45 2.38 1.64
CA ALA A 77 -10.03 1.21 0.91
C ALA A 77 -10.57 1.22 -0.53
N ALA A 78 -11.85 1.56 -0.74
CA ALA A 78 -12.41 1.67 -2.09
C ALA A 78 -11.68 2.71 -2.95
N VAL A 79 -11.45 3.91 -2.39
CA VAL A 79 -10.74 4.98 -3.11
C VAL A 79 -9.29 4.61 -3.36
N THR A 80 -8.60 4.01 -2.38
CA THR A 80 -7.20 3.58 -2.52
C THR A 80 -7.06 2.45 -3.54
N GLY A 81 -7.94 1.45 -3.49
CA GLY A 81 -7.95 0.34 -4.44
C GLY A 81 -8.14 0.81 -5.89
N LEU A 82 -9.09 1.73 -6.13
CA LEU A 82 -9.26 2.35 -7.44
C LEU A 82 -8.04 3.17 -7.84
N LEU A 83 -7.57 4.07 -6.97
CA LEU A 83 -6.43 4.95 -7.25
C LEU A 83 -5.19 4.15 -7.63
N VAL A 84 -4.85 3.14 -6.83
CA VAL A 84 -3.69 2.29 -7.08
C VAL A 84 -3.90 1.44 -8.33
N GLY A 85 -5.10 0.91 -8.56
CA GLY A 85 -5.43 0.21 -9.80
C GLY A 85 -5.21 1.08 -11.03
N LEU A 86 -5.60 2.36 -10.99
CA LEU A 86 -5.40 3.31 -12.09
C LEU A 86 -3.92 3.65 -12.30
N VAL A 87 -3.15 3.81 -11.22
CA VAL A 87 -1.69 3.99 -11.32
C VAL A 87 -1.03 2.78 -11.94
N LEU A 88 -1.38 1.57 -11.51
CA LEU A 88 -0.82 0.33 -12.07
C LEU A 88 -1.25 0.08 -13.52
N LEU A 89 -2.48 0.45 -13.88
CA LEU A 89 -2.94 0.47 -15.26
C LEU A 89 -2.12 1.44 -16.11
N ALA A 90 -1.89 2.66 -15.62
CA ALA A 90 -1.10 3.67 -16.30
C ALA A 90 0.37 3.21 -16.48
N LEU A 91 0.97 2.63 -15.45
CA LEU A 91 2.33 2.07 -15.53
C LEU A 91 2.41 0.90 -16.52
N SER A 92 1.42 0.00 -16.51
CA SER A 92 1.36 -1.12 -17.46
C SER A 92 1.16 -0.63 -18.90
N ALA A 93 0.28 0.36 -19.09
CA ALA A 93 0.04 0.97 -20.38
C ALA A 93 1.29 1.69 -20.90
N LYS A 94 2.01 2.41 -20.02
CA LYS A 94 3.31 2.99 -20.36
C LYS A 94 4.29 1.93 -20.82
N SER A 95 4.47 0.84 -20.06
CA SER A 95 5.38 -0.25 -20.44
C SER A 95 5.04 -0.84 -21.82
N LEU A 96 3.74 -1.00 -22.11
CA LEU A 96 3.28 -1.50 -23.41
C LEU A 96 3.53 -0.46 -24.53
N LEU A 97 3.25 0.81 -24.29
CA LEU A 97 3.53 1.91 -25.23
C LEU A 97 5.03 2.05 -25.48
N ASP A 98 5.86 1.82 -24.47
CA ASP A 98 7.30 1.82 -24.60
C ASP A 98 7.76 0.77 -25.63
N GLN A 99 7.07 -0.35 -25.75
CA GLN A 99 7.36 -1.40 -26.75
C GLN A 99 6.74 -1.11 -28.12
N LEU A 100 5.51 -0.56 -28.15
CA LEU A 100 4.78 -0.30 -29.38
C LEU A 100 5.31 0.92 -30.15
N ILE A 101 5.63 1.99 -29.42
CA ILE A 101 6.15 3.23 -30.00
C ILE A 101 7.66 3.08 -30.12
N ARG A 102 8.13 2.86 -31.35
CA ARG A 102 9.56 2.72 -31.64
C ARG A 102 10.28 4.00 -31.26
N ASN A 103 11.33 3.83 -30.47
CA ASN A 103 12.17 4.94 -30.06
C ASN A 103 13.03 5.44 -31.24
N PRO A 104 12.86 6.69 -31.68
CA PRO A 104 13.58 7.21 -32.85
C PRO A 104 15.09 7.35 -32.61
N GLY A 105 15.52 7.45 -31.34
CA GLY A 105 16.93 7.62 -30.97
C GLY A 105 17.74 6.33 -30.89
N LEU A 106 17.14 5.15 -31.09
CA LEU A 106 17.87 3.87 -31.05
C LEU A 106 18.19 3.39 -32.47
N PRO A 107 19.41 2.89 -32.73
CA PRO A 107 19.74 2.32 -34.03
C PRO A 107 18.83 1.12 -34.37
N PRO A 108 18.58 0.85 -35.66
CA PRO A 108 17.83 -0.34 -36.09
C PRO A 108 18.42 -1.61 -35.45
N GLY A 109 17.56 -2.43 -34.83
CA GLY A 109 17.98 -3.66 -34.13
C GLY A 109 18.21 -3.52 -32.62
N PHE A 110 18.31 -2.29 -32.09
CA PHE A 110 18.39 -2.02 -30.64
C PHE A 110 17.06 -1.54 -30.05
N GLY A 111 15.96 -1.68 -30.80
CA GLY A 111 14.63 -1.36 -30.32
C GLY A 111 14.18 -2.31 -29.19
N PRO A 112 13.20 -1.90 -28.38
CA PRO A 112 12.58 -2.78 -27.39
C PRO A 112 12.11 -4.08 -28.06
N GLY A 113 12.22 -5.19 -27.33
CA GLY A 113 11.78 -6.50 -27.80
C GLY A 113 10.32 -6.50 -28.25
N SER A 114 9.92 -7.49 -29.05
CA SER A 114 8.53 -7.68 -29.45
C SER A 114 7.62 -7.70 -28.23
N THR A 115 6.45 -7.06 -28.33
CA THR A 115 5.47 -7.04 -27.24
C THR A 115 5.18 -8.44 -26.72
N ASP A 116 5.38 -8.67 -25.43
CA ASP A 116 5.08 -9.96 -24.81
C ASP A 116 3.59 -10.04 -24.45
N LEU A 117 3.04 -11.26 -24.46
CA LEU A 117 1.69 -11.55 -23.99
C LEU A 117 1.48 -11.09 -22.54
N VAL A 118 2.54 -11.14 -21.73
CA VAL A 118 2.53 -10.69 -20.33
C VAL A 118 2.15 -9.22 -20.20
N ASP A 119 2.64 -8.35 -21.08
CA ASP A 119 2.36 -6.91 -21.01
C ASP A 119 0.91 -6.59 -21.38
N TRP A 120 0.38 -7.27 -22.39
CA TRP A 120 -1.05 -7.22 -22.73
C TRP A 120 -1.92 -7.72 -21.58
N LEU A 121 -1.55 -8.84 -20.94
CA LEU A 121 -2.26 -9.38 -19.78
C LEU A 121 -2.22 -8.44 -18.59
N ARG A 122 -1.12 -7.73 -18.34
CA ARG A 122 -1.02 -6.73 -17.27
C ARG A 122 -1.97 -5.56 -17.51
N VAL A 123 -1.99 -4.99 -18.72
CA VAL A 123 -2.90 -3.89 -19.08
C VAL A 123 -4.35 -4.34 -18.97
N ALA A 124 -4.69 -5.49 -19.57
CA ALA A 124 -6.04 -6.05 -19.51
C ALA A 124 -6.47 -6.35 -18.06
N GLY A 125 -5.58 -6.94 -17.26
CA GLY A 125 -5.82 -7.26 -15.86
C GLY A 125 -6.16 -6.02 -15.04
N TRP A 126 -5.33 -4.97 -15.10
CA TRP A 126 -5.60 -3.74 -14.35
C TRP A 126 -6.80 -2.95 -14.90
N ALA A 127 -7.08 -3.03 -16.20
CA ALA A 127 -8.30 -2.46 -16.78
C ALA A 127 -9.56 -3.17 -16.25
N ILE A 128 -9.54 -4.50 -16.14
CA ILE A 128 -10.62 -5.28 -15.52
C ILE A 128 -10.78 -4.90 -14.05
N VAL A 129 -9.67 -4.76 -13.30
CA VAL A 129 -9.72 -4.32 -11.89
C VAL A 129 -10.39 -2.96 -11.76
N CYS A 130 -9.99 -1.97 -12.56
CA CYS A 130 -10.54 -0.62 -12.49
C CYS A 130 -12.02 -0.57 -12.89
N THR A 131 -12.39 -1.25 -13.97
CA THR A 131 -13.79 -1.30 -14.44
C THR A 131 -14.68 -2.04 -13.43
N ALA A 132 -14.23 -3.16 -12.88
CA ALA A 132 -14.96 -3.88 -11.85
C ALA A 132 -15.09 -3.06 -10.54
N ALA A 133 -14.04 -2.32 -10.15
CA ALA A 133 -14.09 -1.43 -9.00
C ALA A 133 -15.12 -0.30 -9.19
N LEU A 134 -15.17 0.31 -10.39
CA LEU A 134 -16.16 1.34 -10.73
C LEU A 134 -17.60 0.79 -10.81
N ALA A 135 -17.77 -0.43 -11.30
CA ALA A 135 -19.06 -1.13 -11.35
C ALA A 135 -19.53 -1.65 -9.97
N GLY A 136 -18.69 -1.57 -8.94
CA GLY A 136 -18.98 -2.10 -7.60
C GLY A 136 -18.90 -3.63 -7.50
N TRP A 137 -18.26 -4.30 -8.47
CA TRP A 137 -18.08 -5.75 -8.51
C TRP A 137 -16.80 -6.19 -7.77
N ARG A 138 -16.81 -6.02 -6.45
CA ARG A 138 -15.62 -6.23 -5.59
C ARG A 138 -14.90 -7.56 -5.80
N TRP A 139 -15.61 -8.67 -5.99
CA TRP A 139 -14.99 -9.99 -6.18
C TRP A 139 -14.25 -10.08 -7.52
N LEU A 140 -14.82 -9.48 -8.56
CA LEU A 140 -14.20 -9.38 -9.88
C LEU A 140 -13.07 -8.34 -9.92
N ALA A 141 -13.03 -7.39 -8.98
CA ALA A 141 -11.90 -6.47 -8.84
C ALA A 141 -10.75 -7.09 -8.01
N ALA A 142 -11.08 -7.72 -6.88
CA ALA A 142 -10.09 -8.30 -5.97
C ALA A 142 -9.41 -9.55 -6.56
N GLY A 143 -10.16 -10.41 -7.26
CA GLY A 143 -9.63 -11.64 -7.85
C GLY A 143 -8.46 -11.38 -8.81
N PRO A 144 -8.64 -10.59 -9.87
CA PRO A 144 -7.57 -10.21 -10.79
C PRO A 144 -6.43 -9.42 -10.13
N ALA A 145 -6.72 -8.58 -9.13
CA ALA A 145 -5.67 -7.89 -8.37
C ALA A 145 -4.76 -8.89 -7.62
N TRP A 146 -5.34 -9.90 -6.95
CA TRP A 146 -4.57 -10.98 -6.32
C TRP A 146 -3.85 -11.86 -7.35
N ALA A 147 -4.47 -12.12 -8.50
CA ALA A 147 -3.82 -12.82 -9.60
C ALA A 147 -2.59 -12.05 -10.11
N GLY A 148 -2.64 -10.71 -10.16
CA GLY A 148 -1.50 -9.85 -10.48
C GLY A 148 -0.38 -9.94 -9.44
N VAL A 149 -0.71 -9.96 -8.15
CA VAL A 149 0.26 -10.16 -7.05
C VAL A 149 0.94 -11.53 -7.17
N ILE A 150 0.17 -12.60 -7.39
CA ILE A 150 0.70 -13.96 -7.58
C ILE A 150 1.55 -14.02 -8.85
N GLY A 151 1.06 -13.43 -9.94
CA GLY A 151 1.76 -13.37 -11.22
C GLY A 151 3.11 -12.69 -11.12
N TRP A 152 3.22 -11.58 -10.36
CA TRP A 152 4.52 -10.98 -10.05
C TRP A 152 5.43 -11.95 -9.31
N GLY A 153 4.93 -12.63 -8.27
CA GLY A 153 5.72 -13.61 -7.51
C GLY A 153 6.23 -14.76 -8.38
N VAL A 154 5.41 -15.25 -9.33
CA VAL A 154 5.79 -16.34 -10.23
C VAL A 154 6.76 -15.88 -11.32
N LEU A 155 6.57 -14.69 -11.88
CA LEU A 155 7.34 -14.21 -13.02
C LEU A 155 8.61 -13.45 -12.63
N VAL A 156 8.61 -12.74 -11.50
CA VAL A 156 9.70 -11.85 -11.10
C VAL A 156 10.60 -12.47 -10.04
N ALA A 157 10.04 -13.16 -9.04
CA ALA A 157 10.85 -13.70 -7.95
C ALA A 157 11.94 -14.71 -8.39
N PRO A 158 11.72 -15.57 -9.42
CA PRO A 158 12.78 -16.47 -9.90
C PRO A 158 14.01 -15.72 -10.43
N HIS A 159 13.84 -14.48 -10.90
CA HIS A 159 14.94 -13.65 -11.41
C HIS A 159 15.78 -13.03 -10.28
N ALA A 160 15.48 -13.29 -9.00
CA ALA A 160 16.23 -12.72 -7.88
C ALA A 160 17.69 -13.19 -7.81
N SER A 161 18.02 -14.36 -8.35
CA SER A 161 19.41 -14.83 -8.44
C SER A 161 20.19 -14.10 -9.55
N ASP A 162 19.53 -13.83 -10.68
CA ASP A 162 20.20 -13.44 -11.92
C ASP A 162 20.16 -11.92 -12.13
N ASN A 163 19.10 -11.26 -11.66
CA ASN A 163 18.89 -9.82 -11.83
C ASN A 163 18.19 -9.22 -10.59
N LEU A 164 18.93 -9.18 -9.48
CA LEU A 164 18.43 -8.69 -8.21
C LEU A 164 17.99 -7.21 -8.29
N THR A 165 18.65 -6.38 -9.10
CA THR A 165 18.29 -4.98 -9.33
C THR A 165 16.87 -4.86 -9.88
N TYR A 166 16.53 -5.66 -10.90
CA TYR A 166 15.18 -5.69 -11.45
C TYR A 166 14.11 -6.09 -10.42
N VAL A 167 14.40 -7.07 -9.57
CA VAL A 167 13.48 -7.48 -8.49
C VAL A 167 13.27 -6.34 -7.49
N VAL A 168 14.34 -5.68 -7.07
CA VAL A 168 14.27 -4.55 -6.12
C VAL A 168 13.52 -3.36 -6.73
N ASP A 169 13.82 -2.98 -7.97
CA ASP A 169 13.20 -1.84 -8.66
C ASP A 169 11.70 -2.03 -8.89
N THR A 170 11.23 -3.28 -9.01
CA THR A 170 9.81 -3.61 -9.17
C THR A 170 9.07 -3.81 -7.85
N MET A 171 9.75 -3.82 -6.69
CA MET A 171 9.12 -3.99 -5.38
C MET A 171 8.07 -2.91 -5.04
N PRO A 172 8.25 -1.60 -5.36
CA PRO A 172 7.20 -0.61 -5.12
C PRO A 172 5.92 -0.90 -5.90
N GLN A 173 6.04 -1.38 -7.15
CA GLN A 173 4.89 -1.78 -7.96
C GLN A 173 4.20 -3.02 -7.38
N PHE A 174 4.98 -3.99 -6.91
CA PHE A 174 4.45 -5.15 -6.19
C PHE A 174 3.71 -4.74 -4.91
N ALA A 175 4.29 -3.83 -4.11
CA ALA A 175 3.66 -3.31 -2.91
C ALA A 175 2.35 -2.57 -3.23
N LEU A 176 2.31 -1.78 -4.30
CA LEU A 176 1.07 -1.18 -4.82
C LEU A 176 0.04 -2.26 -5.17
N ALA A 177 0.42 -3.31 -5.89
CA ALA A 177 -0.49 -4.40 -6.25
C ALA A 177 -1.07 -5.08 -5.01
N VAL A 178 -0.25 -5.34 -3.98
CA VAL A 178 -0.70 -5.87 -2.69
C VAL A 178 -1.65 -4.91 -1.99
N VAL A 179 -1.35 -3.60 -1.95
CA VAL A 179 -2.23 -2.59 -1.37
C VAL A 179 -3.57 -2.53 -2.10
N ALA A 180 -3.57 -2.55 -3.44
CA ALA A 180 -4.80 -2.58 -4.23
C ALA A 180 -5.62 -3.85 -3.94
N ALA A 181 -4.99 -5.02 -3.97
CA ALA A 181 -5.66 -6.29 -3.72
C ALA A 181 -6.24 -6.35 -2.29
N ALA A 182 -5.48 -5.92 -1.29
CA ALA A 182 -5.95 -5.84 0.10
C ALA A 182 -7.08 -4.82 0.26
N ALA A 183 -6.98 -3.64 -0.36
CA ALA A 183 -8.01 -2.61 -0.27
C ALA A 183 -9.33 -3.03 -0.94
N LEU A 184 -9.25 -3.72 -2.09
CA LEU A 184 -10.42 -4.20 -2.83
C LEU A 184 -11.11 -5.41 -2.19
N THR A 185 -10.44 -6.12 -1.25
CA THR A 185 -11.10 -7.18 -0.46
C THR A 185 -11.96 -6.62 0.67
N VAL A 186 -11.78 -5.35 1.06
CA VAL A 186 -12.59 -4.71 2.11
C VAL A 186 -14.03 -4.52 1.60
N PRO A 187 -15.05 -5.00 2.34
CA PRO A 187 -16.43 -4.93 1.89
C PRO A 187 -16.94 -3.49 1.84
N THR A 188 -17.37 -3.05 0.65
CA THR A 188 -17.94 -1.72 0.41
C THR A 188 -19.28 -1.82 -0.36
N PRO A 189 -20.23 -0.91 -0.13
CA PRO A 189 -21.48 -0.88 -0.89
C PRO A 189 -21.24 -0.47 -2.35
N ARG A 190 -21.94 -1.11 -3.30
CA ARG A 190 -21.70 -1.01 -4.76
C ARG A 190 -21.63 0.41 -5.32
N HIS A 191 -22.41 1.35 -4.79
CA HIS A 191 -22.49 2.73 -5.32
C HIS A 191 -21.78 3.77 -4.44
N ARG A 192 -21.10 3.34 -3.38
CA ARG A 192 -20.52 4.26 -2.41
C ARG A 192 -19.32 5.02 -2.97
N LEU A 193 -18.52 4.39 -3.84
CA LEU A 193 -17.36 5.02 -4.47
C LEU A 193 -17.74 6.23 -5.34
N LEU A 194 -18.78 6.09 -6.16
CA LEU A 194 -19.30 7.18 -7.00
C LEU A 194 -19.88 8.32 -6.16
N ALA A 195 -20.59 7.99 -5.08
CA ALA A 195 -21.14 9.00 -4.16
C ALA A 195 -20.04 9.78 -3.40
N LEU A 196 -18.94 9.12 -3.03
CA LEU A 196 -17.82 9.74 -2.30
C LEU A 196 -16.96 10.65 -3.17
N LEU A 197 -16.62 10.18 -4.38
CA LEU A 197 -15.76 10.92 -5.30
C LEU A 197 -16.56 12.00 -6.03
N GLY A 198 -17.80 11.71 -6.41
CA GLY A 198 -18.52 12.51 -7.39
C GLY A 198 -17.84 12.48 -8.76
N VAL A 199 -18.55 12.96 -9.79
CA VAL A 199 -18.08 12.88 -11.19
C VAL A 199 -16.77 13.65 -11.38
N ARG A 200 -16.64 14.85 -10.82
CA ARG A 200 -15.46 15.71 -11.02
C ARG A 200 -14.16 15.07 -10.51
N ARG A 201 -14.16 14.55 -9.28
CA ARG A 201 -12.95 13.91 -8.71
C ARG A 201 -12.66 12.62 -9.44
N LEU A 202 -13.68 11.83 -9.77
CA LEU A 202 -13.51 10.59 -10.52
C LEU A 202 -12.84 10.85 -11.88
N VAL A 203 -13.35 11.80 -12.66
CA VAL A 203 -12.75 12.19 -13.95
C VAL A 203 -11.31 12.67 -13.76
N THR A 204 -11.04 13.46 -12.72
CA THR A 204 -9.67 13.92 -12.41
C THR A 204 -8.73 12.74 -12.10
N LEU A 205 -9.17 11.77 -11.28
CA LEU A 205 -8.38 10.59 -10.92
C LEU A 205 -8.17 9.64 -12.11
N LEU A 206 -9.09 9.61 -13.07
CA LEU A 206 -8.95 8.84 -14.31
C LEU A 206 -8.00 9.51 -15.31
N LEU A 207 -8.17 10.82 -15.53
CA LEU A 207 -7.40 11.56 -16.53
C LEU A 207 -5.98 11.87 -16.09
N ALA A 208 -5.73 12.07 -14.79
CA ALA A 208 -4.39 12.44 -14.30
C ALA A 208 -3.32 11.37 -14.63
N PRO A 209 -3.48 10.08 -14.29
CA PRO A 209 -2.50 9.05 -14.67
C PRO A 209 -2.32 8.92 -16.18
N ALA A 210 -3.40 9.02 -16.96
CA ALA A 210 -3.34 8.99 -18.41
C ALA A 210 -2.56 10.19 -18.99
N ALA A 211 -2.77 11.39 -18.45
CA ALA A 211 -2.03 12.59 -18.83
C ALA A 211 -0.54 12.49 -18.46
N ALA A 212 -0.20 11.89 -17.32
CA ALA A 212 1.20 11.63 -16.96
C ALA A 212 1.86 10.69 -17.97
N VAL A 213 1.21 9.57 -18.33
CA VAL A 213 1.72 8.66 -19.36
C VAL A 213 1.89 9.37 -20.70
N ALA A 214 0.90 10.15 -21.13
CA ALA A 214 0.99 10.91 -22.37
C ALA A 214 2.16 11.88 -22.38
N LEU A 215 2.39 12.63 -21.29
CA LEU A 215 3.55 13.54 -21.15
C LEU A 215 4.88 12.79 -21.23
N LEU A 216 4.97 11.62 -20.59
CA LEU A 216 6.19 10.78 -20.63
C LEU A 216 6.45 10.21 -22.03
N GLU A 217 5.42 9.78 -22.76
CA GLU A 217 5.57 9.32 -24.14
C GLU A 217 5.92 10.46 -25.10
N VAL A 218 5.33 11.65 -24.91
CA VAL A 218 5.70 12.84 -25.69
C VAL A 218 7.16 13.22 -25.43
N ASN A 219 7.61 13.19 -24.18
CA ASN A 219 9.03 13.39 -23.84
C ASN A 219 9.92 12.36 -24.56
N ARG A 220 9.55 11.08 -24.51
CA ARG A 220 10.30 10.00 -25.14
C ARG A 220 10.39 10.11 -26.66
N VAL A 221 9.31 10.50 -27.34
CA VAL A 221 9.30 10.64 -28.81
C VAL A 221 10.03 11.90 -29.27
N THR A 222 10.05 12.95 -28.45
CA THR A 222 10.69 14.24 -28.77
C THR A 222 12.11 14.37 -28.22
N ARG A 223 12.62 13.35 -27.54
CA ARG A 223 13.98 13.36 -26.99
C ARG A 223 15.02 13.53 -28.11
N PRO A 224 16.08 14.31 -27.87
CA PRO A 224 17.12 14.51 -28.88
C PRO A 224 17.75 13.16 -29.27
N GLY A 225 17.86 12.94 -30.58
CA GLY A 225 18.49 11.73 -31.13
C GLY A 225 20.00 11.71 -30.85
N PHE A 226 20.57 10.50 -30.83
CA PHE A 226 22.02 10.32 -30.77
C PHE A 226 22.61 10.70 -32.14
N ASP A 227 23.34 11.83 -32.19
CA ASP A 227 24.16 12.20 -33.34
C ASP A 227 25.60 11.74 -33.08
N PRO A 228 26.10 10.72 -33.79
CA PRO A 228 27.45 10.20 -33.59
C PRO A 228 28.54 11.21 -33.94
N ASP A 229 28.25 12.19 -34.79
CA ASP A 229 29.22 13.17 -35.30
C ASP A 229 29.08 14.55 -34.63
N GLY A 230 27.91 14.83 -34.03
CA GLY A 230 27.59 16.09 -33.36
C GLY A 230 27.54 15.94 -31.83
N GLY A 231 28.37 16.68 -31.10
CA GLY A 231 28.24 16.78 -29.64
C GLY A 231 26.91 17.43 -29.27
N VAL A 232 25.89 16.64 -28.95
CA VAL A 232 24.59 17.18 -28.52
C VAL A 232 24.60 17.41 -27.02
N SER A 233 24.48 18.67 -26.59
CA SER A 233 24.14 18.99 -25.20
C SER A 233 22.64 18.82 -25.00
N TYR A 234 22.22 17.83 -24.21
CA TYR A 234 20.83 17.66 -23.79
C TYR A 234 20.74 17.69 -22.27
N GLN A 235 19.56 18.11 -21.77
CA GLN A 235 19.29 18.18 -20.34
C GLN A 235 18.62 16.88 -19.89
N VAL A 236 19.08 16.32 -18.78
CA VAL A 236 18.56 15.08 -18.21
C VAL A 236 18.12 15.31 -16.77
N PHE A 237 16.92 14.89 -16.44
CA PHE A 237 16.44 14.89 -15.05
C PHE A 237 15.51 13.70 -14.80
N TYR A 238 15.97 12.74 -13.98
CA TYR A 238 15.19 11.56 -13.59
C TYR A 238 14.54 10.83 -14.78
N GLY A 239 15.29 10.63 -15.87
CA GLY A 239 14.82 9.95 -17.08
C GLY A 239 14.02 10.82 -18.05
N LEU A 240 13.77 12.09 -17.73
CA LEU A 240 13.31 13.08 -18.70
C LEU A 240 14.51 13.62 -19.46
N GLU A 241 14.41 13.58 -20.79
CA GLU A 241 15.43 14.12 -21.71
C GLU A 241 14.83 15.26 -22.51
N ALA A 242 15.54 16.38 -22.65
CA ALA A 242 15.06 17.53 -23.41
C ALA A 242 16.19 18.25 -24.16
N SER A 243 15.84 18.84 -25.31
CA SER A 243 16.75 19.64 -26.13
C SER A 243 17.13 20.98 -25.50
N SER A 244 16.35 21.46 -24.54
CA SER A 244 16.63 22.69 -23.79
C SER A 244 16.12 22.61 -22.36
N GLU A 245 16.68 23.43 -21.49
CA GLU A 245 16.27 23.54 -20.09
C GLU A 245 14.81 23.98 -19.94
N LEU A 246 14.35 24.91 -20.78
CA LEU A 246 12.96 25.37 -20.78
C LEU A 246 11.98 24.23 -21.08
N VAL A 247 12.29 23.39 -22.08
CA VAL A 247 11.46 22.22 -22.42
C VAL A 247 11.46 21.20 -21.28
N LEU A 248 12.59 20.98 -20.62
CA LEU A 248 12.67 20.12 -19.43
C LEU A 248 11.75 20.64 -18.31
N TRP A 249 11.81 21.93 -18.00
CA TRP A 249 10.98 22.55 -16.98
C TRP A 249 9.49 22.51 -17.32
N LEU A 250 9.11 22.59 -18.60
CA LEU A 250 7.73 22.41 -19.05
C LEU A 250 7.23 20.98 -18.77
N TYR A 251 8.04 19.95 -19.02
CA TYR A 251 7.69 18.58 -18.65
C TYR A 251 7.52 18.40 -17.14
N ILE A 252 8.45 18.94 -16.35
CA ILE A 252 8.38 18.92 -14.88
C ILE A 252 7.11 19.63 -14.40
N ALA A 253 6.81 20.82 -14.94
CA ALA A 253 5.61 21.59 -14.60
C ALA A 253 4.32 20.83 -14.97
N GLY A 254 4.28 20.16 -16.13
CA GLY A 254 3.16 19.33 -16.56
C GLY A 254 2.92 18.16 -15.61
N LEU A 255 3.96 17.41 -15.25
CA LEU A 255 3.87 16.31 -14.28
C LEU A 255 3.47 16.82 -12.88
N ALA A 256 4.01 17.96 -12.45
CA ALA A 256 3.63 18.59 -11.19
C ALA A 256 2.16 19.02 -11.17
N ALA A 257 1.64 19.58 -12.28
CA ALA A 257 0.23 19.95 -12.40
C ALA A 257 -0.69 18.74 -12.34
N VAL A 258 -0.32 17.63 -13.00
CA VAL A 258 -1.05 16.35 -12.94
C VAL A 258 -1.07 15.79 -11.51
N ALA A 259 0.09 15.77 -10.84
CA ALA A 259 0.20 15.31 -9.46
C ALA A 259 -0.63 16.20 -8.50
N LEU A 260 -0.59 17.52 -8.70
CA LEU A 260 -1.36 18.47 -7.90
C LEU A 260 -2.87 18.29 -8.11
N ALA A 261 -3.34 18.07 -9.34
CA ALA A 261 -4.75 17.81 -9.62
C ALA A 261 -5.24 16.55 -8.88
N MET A 262 -4.45 15.48 -8.91
CA MET A 262 -4.73 14.25 -8.16
C MET A 262 -4.74 14.51 -6.64
N LEU A 263 -3.76 15.26 -6.13
CA LEU A 263 -3.68 15.61 -4.71
C LEU A 263 -4.87 16.47 -4.26
N VAL A 264 -5.29 17.46 -5.04
CA VAL A 264 -6.47 18.29 -4.77
C VAL A 264 -7.75 17.43 -4.76
N ALA A 265 -7.89 16.49 -5.71
CA ALA A 265 -9.00 15.54 -5.70
C ALA A 265 -9.05 14.71 -4.41
N LEU A 266 -7.90 14.30 -3.87
CA LEU A 266 -7.81 13.52 -2.63
C LEU A 266 -7.97 14.37 -1.35
N VAL A 267 -7.38 15.57 -1.28
CA VAL A 267 -7.43 16.43 -0.09
C VAL A 267 -8.84 16.97 0.17
N THR A 268 -9.63 17.14 -0.89
CA THR A 268 -11.04 17.55 -0.79
C THR A 268 -11.97 16.45 -0.27
N LEU A 269 -11.48 15.22 -0.06
CA LEU A 269 -12.23 14.15 0.62
C LEU A 269 -12.41 14.44 2.11
N ALA A 270 -13.37 13.75 2.71
CA ALA A 270 -13.62 13.81 4.16
C ALA A 270 -12.32 13.56 4.95
N PRO A 271 -12.05 14.31 6.04
CA PRO A 271 -10.81 14.20 6.80
C PRO A 271 -10.46 12.79 7.28
N GLY A 272 -11.48 11.99 7.63
CA GLY A 272 -11.31 10.60 8.06
C GLY A 272 -10.82 9.70 6.92
N VAL A 273 -11.34 9.91 5.70
CA VAL A 273 -10.98 9.12 4.51
C VAL A 273 -9.56 9.46 4.05
N ARG A 274 -9.23 10.75 3.89
CA ARG A 274 -7.89 11.15 3.41
C ARG A 274 -6.75 10.67 4.30
N ARG A 275 -6.92 10.68 5.63
CA ARG A 275 -5.89 10.20 6.56
C ARG A 275 -5.65 8.70 6.40
N ARG A 276 -6.71 7.92 6.19
CA ARG A 276 -6.64 6.47 5.99
C ARG A 276 -6.03 6.11 4.63
N ILE A 277 -6.35 6.88 3.57
CA ILE A 277 -5.67 6.75 2.26
C ILE A 277 -4.16 6.96 2.42
N VAL A 278 -3.74 8.01 3.14
CA VAL A 278 -2.31 8.26 3.40
C VAL A 278 -1.68 7.08 4.14
N VAL A 279 -2.33 6.54 5.17
CA VAL A 279 -1.82 5.36 5.89
C VAL A 279 -1.69 4.13 5.00
N MET A 280 -2.61 3.91 4.06
CA MET A 280 -2.55 2.79 3.12
C MET A 280 -1.43 2.93 2.08
N LEU A 281 -1.11 4.15 1.66
CA LEU A 281 -0.05 4.42 0.67
C LEU A 281 1.33 4.63 1.29
N LEU A 282 1.41 4.97 2.57
CA LEU A 282 2.66 5.21 3.29
C LEU A 282 3.67 4.05 3.19
N PRO A 283 3.27 2.76 3.26
CA PRO A 283 4.19 1.63 3.10
C PRO A 283 4.90 1.61 1.76
N VAL A 284 4.20 1.94 0.68
CA VAL A 284 4.76 2.00 -0.67
C VAL A 284 5.74 3.18 -0.78
N ALA A 285 5.34 4.35 -0.28
CA ALA A 285 6.19 5.53 -0.31
C ALA A 285 7.48 5.33 0.50
N ALA A 286 7.37 4.71 1.69
CA ALA A 286 8.51 4.37 2.52
C ALA A 286 9.41 3.34 1.83
N LEU A 287 8.85 2.31 1.20
CA LEU A 287 9.63 1.32 0.45
C LEU A 287 10.38 1.95 -0.72
N ALA A 288 9.71 2.79 -1.51
CA ALA A 288 10.33 3.50 -2.61
C ALA A 288 11.47 4.42 -2.12
N LEU A 289 11.25 5.15 -1.03
CA LEU A 289 12.28 5.99 -0.41
C LEU A 289 13.49 5.17 0.06
N VAL A 290 13.26 3.99 0.64
CA VAL A 290 14.34 3.08 1.05
C VAL A 290 15.18 2.63 -0.15
N ILE A 291 14.53 2.26 -1.25
CA ILE A 291 15.22 1.82 -2.47
C ILE A 291 16.03 2.98 -3.06
N ASP A 292 15.41 4.15 -3.21
CA ASP A 292 16.01 5.34 -3.82
C ASP A 292 17.12 5.98 -2.98
N SER A 293 17.08 5.82 -1.65
CA SER A 293 18.11 6.38 -0.75
C SER A 293 19.12 5.33 -0.28
N ALA A 294 18.67 4.32 0.46
CA ALA A 294 19.54 3.36 1.13
C ALA A 294 20.14 2.33 0.17
N LEU A 295 19.51 2.08 -0.98
CA LEU A 295 19.96 1.09 -1.97
C LEU A 295 20.51 1.71 -3.26
N ALA A 296 20.49 3.03 -3.43
CA ALA A 296 21.03 3.68 -4.64
C ALA A 296 22.50 3.36 -4.89
N GLY A 297 23.33 3.38 -3.85
CA GLY A 297 24.76 3.02 -3.96
C GLY A 297 24.97 1.56 -4.36
N TRP A 298 24.12 0.66 -3.86
CA TRP A 298 24.14 -0.76 -4.22
C TRP A 298 23.70 -0.98 -5.69
N ALA A 299 22.62 -0.33 -6.12
CA ALA A 299 22.12 -0.42 -7.49
C ALA A 299 23.18 0.09 -8.49
N THR A 300 23.78 1.25 -8.19
CA THR A 300 24.85 1.84 -8.99
C THR A 300 26.07 0.91 -9.06
N SER A 301 26.50 0.35 -7.93
CA SER A 301 27.66 -0.57 -7.89
C SER A 301 27.41 -1.84 -8.69
N THR A 302 26.21 -2.41 -8.60
CA THR A 302 25.81 -3.61 -9.34
C THR A 302 25.86 -3.37 -10.85
N MET A 303 25.41 -2.21 -11.32
CA MET A 303 25.49 -1.83 -12.74
C MET A 303 26.94 -1.71 -13.23
N HIS A 304 27.84 -1.12 -12.44
CA HIS A 304 29.23 -0.90 -12.86
C HIS A 304 30.10 -2.16 -12.79
N MET A 305 29.81 -3.09 -11.88
CA MET A 305 30.62 -4.28 -11.69
C MET A 305 30.28 -5.43 -12.65
N GLY A 306 29.18 -5.33 -13.41
CA GLY A 306 28.79 -6.35 -14.41
C GLY A 306 28.36 -7.71 -13.81
N HIS A 307 28.19 -7.80 -12.49
CA HIS A 307 27.68 -8.98 -11.79
C HIS A 307 26.81 -8.57 -10.60
N THR A 308 25.90 -9.46 -10.18
CA THR A 308 24.94 -9.20 -9.09
C THR A 308 25.63 -9.22 -7.73
N ILE A 309 25.58 -8.09 -7.01
CA ILE A 309 26.03 -8.02 -5.62
C ILE A 309 24.85 -8.47 -4.73
N PRO A 310 24.96 -9.56 -3.96
CA PRO A 310 23.86 -9.99 -3.10
C PRO A 310 23.58 -8.95 -2.02
N LEU A 311 22.30 -8.68 -1.77
CA LEU A 311 21.87 -7.83 -0.66
C LEU A 311 22.28 -8.47 0.69
N VAL A 312 22.82 -7.68 1.59
CA VAL A 312 23.12 -8.16 2.96
C VAL A 312 21.83 -8.40 3.74
N PRO A 313 21.83 -9.30 4.76
CA PRO A 313 20.62 -9.62 5.53
C PRO A 313 19.89 -8.39 6.11
N ALA A 314 20.62 -7.34 6.48
CA ALA A 314 20.04 -6.09 6.98
C ALA A 314 19.21 -5.35 5.90
N GLN A 315 19.66 -5.35 4.65
CA GLN A 315 18.92 -4.74 3.53
C GLN A 315 17.65 -5.53 3.21
N TRP A 316 17.73 -6.87 3.23
CA TRP A 316 16.54 -7.73 3.12
C TRP A 316 15.52 -7.47 4.22
N ALA A 317 15.99 -7.40 5.47
CA ALA A 317 15.14 -7.09 6.61
C ALA A 317 14.48 -5.70 6.44
N MET A 318 15.20 -4.70 5.94
CA MET A 318 14.67 -3.36 5.68
C MET A 318 13.54 -3.40 4.63
N LEU A 319 13.77 -4.06 3.48
CA LEU A 319 12.77 -4.18 2.42
C LEU A 319 11.48 -4.89 2.89
N ILE A 320 11.61 -5.89 3.76
CA ILE A 320 10.49 -6.69 4.26
C ILE A 320 9.75 -5.99 5.43
N LEU A 321 10.48 -5.34 6.35
CA LEU A 321 9.91 -4.82 7.59
C LEU A 321 9.41 -3.37 7.49
N VAL A 322 10.01 -2.53 6.63
CA VAL A 322 9.60 -1.12 6.51
C VAL A 322 8.13 -0.97 6.12
N PRO A 323 7.59 -1.68 5.11
CA PRO A 323 6.18 -1.56 4.74
C PRO A 323 5.19 -1.91 5.88
N PRO A 324 5.26 -3.07 6.57
CA PRO A 324 4.32 -3.38 7.65
C PRO A 324 4.50 -2.48 8.87
N VAL A 325 5.74 -2.09 9.22
CA VAL A 325 5.99 -1.19 10.37
C VAL A 325 5.40 0.19 10.11
N THR A 326 5.59 0.75 8.92
CA THR A 326 5.03 2.07 8.56
C THR A 326 3.51 2.06 8.49
N PHE A 327 2.91 0.98 7.96
CA PHE A 327 1.46 0.79 8.01
C PHE A 327 0.93 0.78 9.44
N LEU A 328 1.52 -0.07 10.30
CA LEU A 328 1.09 -0.20 11.71
C LEU A 328 1.25 1.12 12.46
N ALA A 329 2.38 1.80 12.32
CA ALA A 329 2.61 3.12 12.92
C ALA A 329 1.54 4.14 12.45
N GLY A 330 1.25 4.17 11.14
CA GLY A 330 0.21 5.04 10.58
C GLY A 330 -1.18 4.75 11.14
N THR A 331 -1.57 3.47 11.26
CA THR A 331 -2.87 3.08 11.83
C THR A 331 -3.00 3.51 13.30
N LEU A 332 -1.93 3.33 14.10
CA LEU A 332 -1.89 3.73 15.50
C LEU A 332 -1.98 5.26 15.66
N LEU A 333 -1.30 6.01 14.80
CA LEU A 333 -1.36 7.48 14.80
C LEU A 333 -2.76 8.01 14.45
N VAL A 334 -3.43 7.43 13.45
CA VAL A 334 -4.81 7.79 13.09
C VAL A 334 -5.74 7.52 14.26
N ARG A 335 -5.65 6.33 14.86
CA ARG A 335 -6.47 5.94 16.01
C ARG A 335 -6.27 6.89 17.20
N ARG A 336 -5.03 7.13 17.61
CA ARG A 336 -4.70 8.05 18.72
C ARG A 336 -5.24 9.46 18.48
N ARG A 337 -5.19 9.94 17.24
CA ARG A 337 -5.71 11.26 16.86
C ARG A 337 -7.24 11.32 16.95
N GLU A 338 -7.93 10.26 16.55
CA GLU A 338 -9.39 10.18 16.66
C GLU A 338 -9.85 10.12 18.11
N GLU A 339 -9.17 9.32 18.95
CA GLU A 339 -9.40 9.27 20.40
C GLU A 339 -9.20 10.65 21.06
N THR A 340 -8.14 11.38 20.68
CA THR A 340 -7.88 12.73 21.19
C THR A 340 -8.98 13.72 20.80
N LEU A 341 -9.43 13.69 19.53
CA LEU A 341 -10.52 14.55 19.07
C LEU A 341 -11.85 14.22 19.74
N HIS A 342 -12.11 12.95 20.02
CA HIS A 342 -13.29 12.51 20.73
C HIS A 342 -13.31 13.02 22.19
N MET A 343 -12.18 12.91 22.90
CA MET A 343 -12.06 13.44 24.27
C MET A 343 -12.27 14.96 24.32
N VAL A 344 -11.72 15.71 23.35
CA VAL A 344 -11.95 17.16 23.24
C VAL A 344 -13.43 17.48 22.97
N ALA A 345 -14.11 16.67 22.15
CA ALA A 345 -15.53 16.86 21.87
C ALA A 345 -16.40 16.60 23.12
N ILE A 346 -16.09 15.57 23.91
CA ILE A 346 -16.76 15.27 25.18
C ILE A 346 -16.54 16.42 26.18
N GLY A 347 -15.30 16.92 26.32
CA GLY A 347 -15.00 18.05 27.20
C GLY A 347 -15.81 19.30 26.84
N ARG A 348 -15.89 19.62 25.55
CA ARG A 348 -16.72 20.74 25.07
C ARG A 348 -18.21 20.54 25.27
N ALA A 349 -18.70 19.31 25.25
CA ALA A 349 -20.12 19.02 25.53
C ALA A 349 -20.42 19.22 27.03
N ALA A 350 -19.55 18.69 27.90
CA ALA A 350 -19.68 18.86 29.34
C ALA A 350 -19.61 20.34 29.78
N ASP A 351 -18.76 21.15 29.14
CA ASP A 351 -18.68 22.59 29.41
C ASP A 351 -19.95 23.35 28.99
N ARG A 352 -20.68 22.89 27.97
CA ARG A 352 -21.96 23.50 27.56
C ARG A 352 -23.12 23.11 28.47
N GLU A 353 -23.04 21.95 29.12
CA GLU A 353 -24.08 21.45 30.03
C GLU A 353 -23.97 22.03 31.44
N ARG A 354 -22.86 22.71 31.78
CA ARG A 354 -22.78 23.50 33.01
C ARG A 354 -23.68 24.72 32.89
N PRO A 355 -24.76 24.84 33.69
CA PRO A 355 -25.64 26.01 33.63
C PRO A 355 -24.84 27.26 33.97
N ALA A 356 -24.97 28.28 33.13
CA ALA A 356 -24.42 29.61 33.38
C ALA A 356 -25.18 30.24 34.56
N GLY A 357 -24.63 30.09 35.77
CA GLY A 357 -25.15 30.70 36.99
C GLY A 357 -25.88 29.73 37.92
N GLN A 358 -25.13 29.20 38.89
CA GLN A 358 -25.51 29.28 40.29
C GLN A 358 -24.59 30.29 40.97
#